data_AF-A0AAW2D0R3-F1
#
_entry.id   AF-A0AAW2D0R3-F1
#
_cell.length_a   1.000
_cell.length_b   1.000
_cell.length_c   1.000
_cell.angle_alpha   90.00
_cell.angle_beta   90.00
_cell.angle_gamma   90.00
#
_symmetry.space_group_name_H-M   'P 1'
#
loop_
_entity.id
_entity.type
_entity.pdbx_description
1 polymer ?
#
loop_
_entity_poly.entity_id
_entity_poly.type
_entity_poly.pdbx_seq_one_letter_code
_entity_poly.pdbx_strand_id
1 'polypeptide(L)'
;MEEKQGEVVLFGTWASPYCIRVELALKLKGIPYEYVEEDLKNKSELFLSHNPVHKKVPVLVHNGKSIAESLIILEYIEECWNTTPKLLPEDPHQRAKVHFWANYYDQKVVPIFHIILRAKGKEEREKAIEDLSQVLKMFEEGIEKDFPGQNPFFNGESLGYLGIAIGSQGCNYKAVHEAMDAVLISEIKEPKVSRMGKCSEELPSDGGDTTAS
;
A
#
# COMPACT_ATOMS: atom_id res chain seq x y z
N MET A 1 21.49 2.62 -25.56
CA MET A 1 21.25 1.58 -24.55
C MET A 1 20.16 0.71 -25.13
N GLU A 2 20.42 -0.59 -25.33
CA GLU A 2 19.38 -1.52 -25.79
C GLU A 2 18.34 -1.65 -24.67
N GLU A 3 17.08 -1.36 -24.98
CA GLU A 3 15.96 -1.63 -24.09
C GLU A 3 15.88 -3.15 -23.87
N LYS A 4 16.14 -3.60 -22.63
CA LYS A 4 15.93 -5.00 -22.28
C LYS A 4 14.42 -5.24 -22.18
N GLN A 5 13.88 -5.95 -23.17
CA GLN A 5 12.47 -6.35 -23.19
C GLN A 5 12.13 -7.13 -21.91
N GLY A 6 11.12 -6.67 -21.16
CA GLY A 6 10.66 -7.25 -19.90
C GLY A 6 11.30 -6.67 -18.63
N GLU A 7 12.11 -5.63 -18.74
CA GLU A 7 12.73 -4.98 -17.58
C GLU A 7 11.70 -4.20 -16.75
N VAL A 8 11.65 -4.51 -15.45
CA VAL A 8 10.79 -3.85 -14.46
C VAL A 8 11.69 -3.31 -13.35
N VAL A 9 11.65 -2.00 -13.13
CA VAL A 9 12.41 -1.31 -12.07
C VAL A 9 11.43 -0.55 -11.19
N LEU A 10 11.56 -0.68 -9.87
CA LEU A 10 10.79 0.06 -8.88
C LEU A 10 11.70 1.01 -8.12
N PHE A 11 11.53 2.31 -8.35
CA PHE A 11 12.14 3.33 -7.52
C PHE A 11 11.29 3.56 -6.28
N GLY A 12 11.90 3.43 -5.10
CA GLY A 12 11.19 3.44 -3.83
C GLY A 12 12.03 3.84 -2.64
N THR A 13 11.40 3.92 -1.47
CA THR A 13 12.12 3.83 -0.21
C THR A 13 11.44 2.80 0.67
N TRP A 14 12.22 1.96 1.34
CA TRP A 14 11.72 0.82 2.13
C TRP A 14 10.65 1.20 3.16
N ALA A 15 10.71 2.42 3.70
CA ALA A 15 9.77 2.91 4.72
C ALA A 15 8.44 3.43 4.14
N SER A 16 8.33 3.57 2.81
CA SER A 16 7.14 4.13 2.17
C SER A 16 6.03 3.08 2.04
N PRO A 17 4.85 3.28 2.65
CA PRO A 17 3.74 2.35 2.49
C PRO A 17 3.25 2.31 1.03
N TYR A 18 3.40 3.41 0.28
CA TYR A 18 3.07 3.43 -1.14
C TYR A 18 4.03 2.57 -1.98
N CYS A 19 5.30 2.43 -1.58
CA CYS A 19 6.25 1.52 -2.22
C CYS A 19 5.94 0.07 -1.88
N ILE A 20 5.69 -0.22 -0.59
CA ILE A 20 5.28 -1.54 -0.11
C ILE A 20 4.05 -2.04 -0.88
N ARG A 21 3.08 -1.16 -1.15
CA ARG A 21 1.90 -1.45 -1.98
C ARG A 21 2.27 -2.07 -3.33
N VAL A 22 3.21 -1.45 -4.05
CA VAL A 22 3.64 -1.91 -5.38
C VAL A 22 4.45 -3.20 -5.26
N GLU A 23 5.36 -3.29 -4.28
CA GLU A 23 6.13 -4.52 -4.03
C GLU A 23 5.22 -5.71 -3.73
N LEU A 24 4.18 -5.54 -2.92
CA LEU A 24 3.23 -6.61 -2.62
C LEU A 24 2.56 -7.11 -3.90
N ALA A 25 2.13 -6.23 -4.79
CA ALA A 25 1.51 -6.63 -6.06
C ALA A 25 2.48 -7.35 -6.99
N LEU A 26 3.72 -6.86 -7.13
CA LEU A 26 4.77 -7.51 -7.91
C LEU A 26 5.09 -8.91 -7.36
N LYS A 27 5.25 -9.04 -6.04
CA LYS A 27 5.52 -10.31 -5.36
C LYS A 27 4.36 -11.29 -5.50
N LEU A 28 3.12 -10.85 -5.27
CA LEU A 28 1.93 -11.71 -5.40
C LEU A 28 1.76 -12.25 -6.82
N LYS A 29 2.10 -11.46 -7.84
CA LYS A 29 2.06 -11.88 -9.24
C LYS A 29 3.32 -12.60 -9.72
N GLY A 30 4.34 -12.74 -8.87
CA GLY A 30 5.61 -13.37 -9.23
C GLY A 30 6.38 -12.62 -10.32
N ILE A 31 6.23 -11.29 -10.41
CA ILE A 31 6.91 -10.45 -11.40
C ILE A 31 8.31 -10.12 -10.87
N PRO A 32 9.39 -10.52 -11.56
CA PRO A 32 10.74 -10.11 -11.19
C PRO A 32 10.93 -8.61 -11.42
N TYR A 33 11.59 -7.93 -10.48
CA TYR A 33 11.88 -6.50 -10.59
C TYR A 33 13.19 -6.14 -9.89
N GLU A 34 13.84 -5.09 -10.36
CA GLU A 34 14.93 -4.42 -9.64
C GLU A 34 14.33 -3.34 -8.72
N TYR A 35 14.78 -3.30 -7.46
CA TYR A 35 14.41 -2.23 -6.54
C TYR A 35 15.54 -1.23 -6.42
N VAL A 36 15.25 0.05 -6.67
CA VAL A 36 16.20 1.15 -6.52
C VAL A 36 15.78 2.01 -5.34
N GLU A 37 16.57 1.95 -4.27
CA GLU A 37 16.35 2.76 -3.06
C GLU A 37 16.70 4.22 -3.33
N GLU A 38 15.78 5.12 -3.03
CA GLU A 38 15.89 6.57 -3.23
C GLU A 38 16.01 7.31 -1.90
N ASP A 39 17.02 8.18 -1.79
CA ASP A 39 17.10 9.15 -0.69
C ASP A 39 16.12 10.30 -0.94
N LEU A 40 15.02 10.34 -0.17
CA LEU A 40 14.01 11.38 -0.31
C LEU A 40 14.49 12.79 0.06
N LYS A 41 15.63 12.93 0.76
CA LYS A 41 16.28 14.22 1.03
C LYS A 41 17.20 14.65 -0.10
N ASN A 42 17.80 13.70 -0.81
CA ASN A 42 18.73 13.92 -1.93
C ASN A 42 18.40 12.99 -3.11
N LYS A 43 17.28 13.29 -3.77
CA LYS A 43 16.70 12.46 -4.84
C LYS A 43 17.62 12.37 -6.06
N SER A 44 17.76 11.17 -6.63
CA SER A 44 18.62 10.97 -7.80
C SER A 44 18.09 11.68 -9.04
N GLU A 45 18.98 12.13 -9.93
CA GLU A 45 18.59 12.75 -11.21
C GLU A 45 17.81 11.76 -12.09
N LEU A 46 18.17 10.48 -12.05
CA LEU A 46 17.50 9.41 -12.76
C LEU A 46 16.04 9.28 -12.31
N PHE A 47 15.79 9.20 -11.00
CA PHE A 47 14.42 9.19 -10.46
C PHE A 47 13.64 10.46 -10.82
N LEU A 48 14.27 11.63 -10.70
CA LEU A 48 13.62 12.90 -11.06
C LEU A 48 13.26 12.97 -12.55
N SER A 49 14.03 12.31 -13.42
CA SER A 49 13.71 12.21 -14.85
C SER A 49 12.46 11.35 -15.11
N HIS A 50 12.21 10.34 -14.26
CA HIS A 50 11.05 9.45 -14.37
C HIS A 50 9.77 9.99 -13.73
N ASN A 51 9.86 10.86 -12.72
CA ASN A 51 8.71 11.56 -12.12
C ASN A 51 9.00 13.06 -11.88
N PRO A 52 9.09 13.86 -12.94
CA PRO A 52 9.44 15.28 -12.82
C PRO A 52 8.32 16.13 -12.18
N VAL A 53 7.06 15.67 -12.26
CA VAL A 53 5.87 16.40 -11.79
C VAL A 53 5.77 16.37 -10.27
N HIS A 54 5.70 15.18 -9.68
CA HIS A 54 5.49 15.04 -8.24
C HIS A 54 6.79 14.81 -7.47
N LYS A 55 7.81 14.25 -8.12
CA LYS A 55 9.10 13.92 -7.48
C LYS A 55 8.89 13.04 -6.24
N LYS A 56 7.93 12.11 -6.32
CA LYS A 56 7.51 11.21 -5.23
C LYS A 56 7.69 9.76 -5.65
N VAL A 57 8.01 8.92 -4.68
CA VAL A 57 8.00 7.45 -4.81
C VAL A 57 6.61 6.92 -4.44
N PRO A 58 6.20 5.74 -4.95
CA PRO A 58 6.92 4.89 -5.91
C PRO A 58 6.86 5.41 -7.36
N VAL A 59 7.84 4.97 -8.16
CA VAL A 59 7.79 5.04 -9.63
C VAL A 59 8.17 3.67 -10.17
N LEU A 60 7.27 3.07 -10.95
CA LEU A 60 7.53 1.85 -11.69
C LEU A 60 8.01 2.22 -13.10
N VAL A 61 9.13 1.66 -13.54
CA VAL A 61 9.61 1.75 -14.91
C VAL A 61 9.50 0.37 -15.54
N HIS A 62 8.71 0.25 -16.60
CA HIS A 62 8.54 -0.99 -17.35
C HIS A 62 8.93 -0.75 -18.82
N ASN A 63 9.98 -1.42 -19.29
CA ASN A 63 10.56 -1.21 -20.62
C ASN A 63 10.85 0.29 -20.90
N GLY A 64 11.54 0.95 -19.97
CA GLY A 64 11.88 2.37 -20.07
C GLY A 64 10.72 3.35 -19.88
N LYS A 65 9.47 2.89 -19.73
CA LYS A 65 8.29 3.74 -19.56
C LYS A 65 7.93 3.87 -18.09
N SER A 66 7.82 5.10 -17.60
CA SER A 66 7.55 5.40 -16.19
C SER A 66 6.05 5.51 -15.89
N ILE A 67 5.64 4.94 -14.77
CA ILE A 67 4.32 5.03 -14.17
C ILE A 67 4.50 5.48 -12.72
N ALA A 68 3.81 6.56 -12.34
CA ALA A 68 3.81 7.11 -10.98
C ALA A 68 2.42 6.92 -10.34
N GLU A 69 2.35 7.16 -9.02
CA GLU A 69 1.18 6.96 -8.16
C GLU A 69 0.85 5.48 -7.91
N SER A 70 0.93 5.07 -6.65
CA SER A 70 0.89 3.63 -6.30
C SER A 70 -0.41 2.92 -6.70
N LEU A 71 -1.58 3.58 -6.61
CA LEU A 71 -2.85 3.01 -7.07
C LEU A 71 -2.91 2.86 -8.60
N ILE A 72 -2.33 3.81 -9.34
CA ILE A 72 -2.24 3.76 -10.80
C ILE A 72 -1.26 2.64 -11.22
N ILE A 73 -0.14 2.51 -10.51
CA ILE A 73 0.82 1.43 -10.72
C ILE A 73 0.16 0.06 -10.48
N LEU A 74 -0.67 -0.09 -9.45
CA LEU A 74 -1.41 -1.35 -9.22
C LEU A 74 -2.33 -1.70 -10.41
N GLU A 75 -3.06 -0.72 -10.95
CA GLU A 75 -3.92 -0.93 -12.11
C GLU A 75 -3.10 -1.36 -13.33
N TYR A 76 -2.00 -0.64 -13.59
CA TYR A 76 -1.07 -0.95 -14.67
C TYR A 76 -0.52 -2.38 -14.57
N ILE A 77 -0.17 -2.81 -13.36
CA ILE A 77 0.30 -4.18 -13.10
C ILE A 77 -0.79 -5.21 -13.41
N GLU A 78 -2.03 -4.96 -13.00
CA GLU A 78 -3.16 -5.86 -13.26
C GLU A 78 -3.46 -5.98 -14.77
N GLU A 79 -3.39 -4.87 -15.50
CA GLU A 79 -3.64 -4.83 -16.95
C GLU A 79 -2.51 -5.49 -17.76
N CYS A 80 -1.25 -5.22 -17.42
CA CYS A 80 -0.10 -5.72 -18.18
C CYS A 80 0.23 -7.19 -17.88
N TRP A 81 0.08 -7.60 -16.61
CA TRP A 81 0.29 -8.98 -16.17
C TRP A 81 -1.04 -9.59 -15.76
N ASN A 82 -1.85 -9.86 -16.77
CA ASN A 82 -3.17 -10.49 -16.65
C ASN A 82 -3.08 -11.99 -16.26
N THR A 83 -2.17 -12.34 -15.35
CA THR A 83 -1.95 -13.67 -14.76
C THR A 83 -2.69 -13.80 -13.42
N THR A 84 -2.77 -15.03 -12.90
CA THR A 84 -3.26 -15.33 -11.55
C THR A 84 -2.11 -15.13 -10.53
N PRO A 85 -2.38 -14.56 -9.34
CA PRO A 85 -3.67 -14.09 -8.84
C PRO A 85 -4.13 -12.76 -9.45
N LYS A 86 -5.45 -12.63 -9.61
CA LYS A 86 -6.12 -11.38 -10.00
C LYS A 86 -6.21 -10.47 -8.78
N LEU A 87 -5.80 -9.21 -8.90
CA LEU A 87 -5.95 -8.26 -7.82
C LEU A 87 -7.36 -7.68 -7.77
N LEU A 88 -8.04 -7.63 -8.92
CA LEU A 88 -9.34 -7.01 -9.05
C LEU A 88 -10.41 -8.03 -9.46
N PRO A 89 -11.68 -7.81 -9.06
CA PRO A 89 -12.81 -8.56 -9.60
C PRO A 89 -12.89 -8.44 -11.13
N GLU A 90 -13.52 -9.41 -11.80
CA GLU A 90 -13.78 -9.34 -13.24
C GLU A 90 -14.95 -8.38 -13.57
N ASP A 91 -15.95 -8.32 -12.69
CA ASP A 91 -17.12 -7.47 -12.88
C ASP A 91 -16.73 -5.97 -12.82
N PRO A 92 -17.00 -5.17 -13.87
CA PRO A 92 -16.61 -3.76 -13.92
C PRO A 92 -17.20 -2.91 -12.79
N HIS A 93 -18.41 -3.22 -12.32
CA HIS A 93 -19.05 -2.47 -11.26
C HIS A 93 -18.42 -2.79 -9.90
N GLN A 94 -18.08 -4.04 -9.62
CA GLN A 94 -17.30 -4.43 -8.44
C GLN A 94 -15.90 -3.80 -8.46
N ARG A 95 -15.22 -3.77 -9.62
CA ARG A 95 -13.94 -3.05 -9.77
C ARG A 95 -14.07 -1.58 -9.39
N ALA A 96 -15.10 -0.90 -9.90
CA ALA A 96 -15.34 0.51 -9.59
C ALA A 96 -15.54 0.75 -8.09
N LYS A 97 -16.25 -0.13 -7.39
CA LYS A 97 -16.41 -0.07 -5.93
C LYS A 97 -15.08 -0.26 -5.20
N VAL A 98 -14.27 -1.25 -5.62
CA VAL A 98 -12.93 -1.48 -5.05
C VAL A 98 -12.04 -0.25 -5.22
N HIS A 99 -12.02 0.35 -6.40
CA HIS A 99 -11.28 1.60 -6.67
C HIS A 99 -11.80 2.77 -5.82
N PHE A 100 -13.12 2.91 -5.68
CA PHE A 100 -13.71 3.94 -4.86
C PHE A 100 -13.22 3.85 -3.42
N TRP A 101 -13.26 2.66 -2.82
CA TRP A 101 -12.85 2.47 -1.42
C TRP A 101 -11.34 2.58 -1.21
N ALA A 102 -10.52 2.15 -2.17
CA ALA A 102 -9.07 2.36 -2.12
C ALA A 102 -8.73 3.87 -2.18
N ASN A 103 -9.39 4.62 -3.07
CA ASN A 103 -9.23 6.06 -3.16
C ASN A 103 -9.79 6.79 -1.92
N TYR A 104 -10.95 6.37 -1.40
CA TYR A 104 -11.49 6.91 -0.14
C TYR A 104 -10.47 6.77 0.99
N TYR A 105 -9.87 5.58 1.12
CA TYR A 105 -8.90 5.31 2.17
C TYR A 105 -7.67 6.23 2.05
N ASP A 106 -7.08 6.36 0.86
CA ASP A 106 -5.94 7.24 0.62
C ASP A 106 -6.28 8.73 0.83
N GLN A 107 -7.50 9.16 0.53
CA GLN A 107 -7.90 10.56 0.62
C GLN A 107 -8.49 10.98 1.97
N LYS A 108 -9.05 10.05 2.74
CA LYS A 108 -9.78 10.35 3.99
C LYS A 108 -9.11 9.75 5.21
N VAL A 109 -8.60 8.53 5.11
CA VAL A 109 -8.06 7.81 6.27
C VAL A 109 -6.58 8.14 6.45
N VAL A 110 -5.77 7.96 5.40
CA VAL A 110 -4.31 8.18 5.45
C VAL A 110 -3.91 9.60 5.90
N PRO A 111 -4.56 10.69 5.45
CA PRO A 111 -4.17 12.03 5.90
C PRO A 111 -4.38 12.24 7.39
N ILE A 112 -5.44 11.66 7.98
CA ILE A 112 -5.72 11.77 9.41
C ILE A 112 -4.69 10.99 10.23
N PHE A 113 -4.28 9.80 9.76
CA PHE A 113 -3.14 9.09 10.36
C PHE A 113 -1.88 9.94 10.39
N HIS A 114 -1.55 10.64 9.31
CA HIS A 114 -0.41 11.55 9.29
C HIS A 114 -0.55 12.72 10.28
N ILE A 115 -1.76 13.23 10.52
CA ILE A 115 -2.02 14.25 11.54
C ILE A 115 -1.75 13.66 12.92
N ILE A 116 -2.31 12.50 13.26
CA ILE A 116 -2.12 11.83 14.55
C ILE A 116 -0.63 11.62 14.84
N LEU A 117 0.14 11.13 13.87
CA LEU A 117 1.57 10.87 14.01
C LEU A 117 2.42 12.14 14.18
N ARG A 118 1.95 13.28 13.66
CA ARG A 118 2.68 14.57 13.70
C ARG A 118 2.17 15.52 14.77
N ALA A 119 1.05 15.20 15.41
CA ALA A 119 0.40 16.03 16.42
C ALA A 119 1.35 16.24 17.61
N LYS A 120 1.57 17.52 17.94
CA LYS A 120 2.48 17.93 19.03
C LYS A 120 1.75 18.07 20.36
N GLY A 121 0.44 18.31 20.32
CA GLY A 121 -0.42 18.50 21.50
C GLY A 121 -1.40 17.35 21.69
N LYS A 122 -1.79 17.13 22.96
CA LYS A 122 -2.80 16.12 23.33
C LYS A 122 -4.15 16.39 22.68
N GLU A 123 -4.65 17.63 22.77
CA GLU A 123 -5.95 18.03 22.23
C GLU A 123 -6.03 17.88 20.70
N GLU A 124 -4.99 18.28 19.97
CA GLU A 124 -4.87 18.08 18.51
C GLU A 124 -4.95 16.59 18.15
N ARG A 125 -4.24 15.75 18.91
CA ARG A 125 -4.23 14.30 18.71
C ARG A 125 -5.59 13.68 18.99
N GLU A 126 -6.23 14.04 20.10
CA GLU A 126 -7.56 13.53 20.48
C GLU A 126 -8.61 13.88 19.43
N LYS A 127 -8.61 15.12 18.94
CA LYS A 127 -9.50 15.54 17.84
C LYS A 127 -9.26 14.72 16.57
N ALA A 128 -8.00 14.51 16.19
CA ALA A 128 -7.68 13.71 15.01
C ALA A 128 -8.09 12.24 15.16
N ILE A 129 -8.05 11.68 16.38
CA ILE A 129 -8.55 10.33 16.68
C ILE A 129 -10.08 10.27 16.55
N GLU A 130 -10.79 11.31 16.99
CA GLU A 130 -12.24 11.41 16.81
C GLU A 130 -12.61 11.49 15.32
N ASP A 131 -11.93 12.35 14.55
CA ASP A 131 -12.10 12.47 13.11
C ASP A 131 -11.80 11.13 12.41
N LEU A 132 -10.73 10.43 12.81
CA LEU A 132 -10.37 9.11 12.30
C LEU A 132 -11.48 8.09 12.56
N SER A 133 -12.05 8.09 13.76
CA SER A 133 -13.14 7.18 14.13
C SER A 133 -14.37 7.39 13.26
N GLN A 134 -14.70 8.65 12.93
CA GLN A 134 -15.83 8.97 12.06
C GLN A 134 -15.61 8.48 10.61
N VAL A 135 -14.42 8.71 10.03
CA VAL A 135 -14.13 8.25 8.66
C VAL A 135 -14.00 6.73 8.57
N LEU A 136 -13.46 6.06 9.60
CA LEU A 136 -13.39 4.60 9.65
C LEU A 136 -14.79 3.99 9.76
N LYS A 137 -15.69 4.58 10.55
CA LYS A 137 -17.08 4.15 10.60
C LYS A 137 -17.75 4.26 9.22
N MET A 138 -17.58 5.38 8.51
CA MET A 138 -18.12 5.54 7.15
C MET A 138 -17.52 4.52 6.18
N PHE A 139 -16.22 4.24 6.31
CA PHE A 139 -15.54 3.22 5.52
C PHE A 139 -16.13 1.82 5.77
N GLU A 140 -16.28 1.41 7.03
CA GLU A 140 -16.84 0.10 7.41
C GLU A 140 -18.29 -0.06 6.95
N GLU A 141 -19.15 0.93 7.22
CA GLU A 141 -20.56 0.91 6.80
C GLU A 141 -20.69 0.88 5.27
N GLY A 142 -19.82 1.60 4.57
CA GLY A 142 -19.80 1.63 3.12
C GLY A 142 -19.30 0.33 2.49
N ILE A 143 -18.27 -0.30 3.07
CA ILE A 143 -17.80 -1.63 2.67
C ILE A 143 -18.91 -2.67 2.84
N GLU A 144 -19.58 -2.71 3.99
CA GLU A 144 -20.69 -3.65 4.23
C GLU A 144 -21.83 -3.45 3.23
N LYS A 145 -22.16 -2.19 2.91
CA LYS A 145 -23.20 -1.84 1.93
C LYS A 145 -22.83 -2.27 0.52
N ASP A 146 -21.59 -2.02 0.08
CA ASP A 146 -21.17 -2.27 -1.29
C ASP A 146 -20.80 -3.73 -1.56
N PHE A 147 -20.38 -4.45 -0.52
CA PHE A 147 -19.93 -5.84 -0.55
C PHE A 147 -20.63 -6.69 0.53
N PRO A 148 -21.98 -6.80 0.50
CA PRO A 148 -22.72 -7.48 1.56
C PRO A 148 -22.32 -8.95 1.68
N GLY A 149 -21.88 -9.35 2.87
CA GLY A 149 -21.41 -10.71 3.16
C GLY A 149 -20.12 -11.13 2.43
N GLN A 150 -19.43 -10.20 1.79
CA GLN A 150 -18.19 -10.45 1.06
C GLN A 150 -17.01 -9.74 1.74
N ASN A 151 -15.80 -10.22 1.48
CA ASN A 151 -14.57 -9.60 1.95
C ASN A 151 -13.81 -8.98 0.78
N PRO A 152 -13.98 -7.67 0.48
CA PRO A 152 -13.37 -7.03 -0.68
C PRO A 152 -11.86 -6.80 -0.53
N PHE A 153 -11.26 -7.14 0.62
CA PHE A 153 -9.81 -7.11 0.79
C PHE A 153 -9.12 -8.27 0.07
N PHE A 154 -9.85 -9.33 -0.26
CA PHE A 154 -9.36 -10.49 -0.99
C PHE A 154 -10.08 -10.62 -2.32
N ASN A 155 -9.41 -11.26 -3.28
CA ASN A 155 -10.02 -11.67 -4.54
C ASN A 155 -9.72 -13.16 -4.75
N GLY A 156 -10.72 -13.99 -4.47
CA GLY A 156 -10.50 -15.43 -4.25
C GLY A 156 -9.68 -15.68 -2.99
N GLU A 157 -8.64 -16.50 -3.11
CA GLU A 157 -7.77 -16.88 -1.98
C GLU A 157 -6.58 -15.92 -1.77
N SER A 158 -6.39 -14.96 -2.68
CA SER A 158 -5.26 -14.02 -2.64
C SER A 158 -5.69 -12.63 -2.22
N LEU A 159 -4.74 -11.84 -1.70
CA LEU A 159 -4.97 -10.44 -1.36
C LEU A 159 -5.37 -9.66 -2.63
N GLY A 160 -6.48 -8.94 -2.55
CA GLY A 160 -7.01 -8.13 -3.63
C GLY A 160 -6.47 -6.70 -3.59
N TYR A 161 -6.84 -5.90 -4.58
CA TYR A 161 -6.40 -4.52 -4.77
C TYR A 161 -6.67 -3.65 -3.53
N LEU A 162 -7.87 -3.72 -2.96
CA LEU A 162 -8.22 -2.97 -1.74
C LEU A 162 -7.40 -3.45 -0.53
N GLY A 163 -7.20 -4.76 -0.41
CA GLY A 163 -6.38 -5.37 0.64
C GLY A 163 -4.93 -4.91 0.57
N ILE A 164 -4.33 -4.88 -0.64
CA ILE A 164 -2.99 -4.34 -0.87
C ILE A 164 -2.93 -2.85 -0.55
N ALA A 165 -3.92 -2.06 -0.99
CA ALA A 165 -3.97 -0.63 -0.77
C ALA A 165 -3.97 -0.25 0.72
N ILE A 166 -4.68 -1.01 1.55
CA ILE A 166 -4.82 -0.77 2.98
C ILE A 166 -3.71 -1.46 3.78
N GLY A 167 -3.46 -2.75 3.49
CA GLY A 167 -2.48 -3.57 4.18
C GLY A 167 -1.05 -3.03 4.06
N SER A 168 -0.73 -2.32 2.98
CA SER A 168 0.56 -1.65 2.82
C SER A 168 0.81 -0.50 3.80
N GLN A 169 -0.24 0.16 4.31
CA GLN A 169 -0.11 1.09 5.45
C GLN A 169 0.14 0.34 6.77
N GLY A 170 -0.25 -0.94 6.81
CA GLY A 170 -0.07 -1.89 7.89
C GLY A 170 1.36 -2.40 8.08
N CYS A 171 2.16 -2.51 7.03
CA CYS A 171 3.46 -3.20 7.11
C CYS A 171 4.56 -2.43 7.87
N ASN A 172 4.33 -1.14 8.19
CA ASN A 172 5.20 -0.37 9.11
C ASN A 172 4.81 -0.57 10.60
N TYR A 173 3.94 -1.54 10.89
CA TYR A 173 3.25 -1.64 12.17
C TYR A 173 4.11 -1.92 13.40
N LYS A 174 5.37 -2.37 13.36
CA LYS A 174 6.03 -2.59 14.66
C LYS A 174 6.17 -1.30 15.49
N ALA A 175 6.61 -0.21 14.85
CA ALA A 175 6.69 1.11 15.49
C ALA A 175 5.33 1.82 15.59
N VAL A 176 4.43 1.60 14.62
CA VAL A 176 3.10 2.24 14.58
C VAL A 176 2.12 1.54 15.52
N HIS A 177 2.12 0.21 15.62
CA HIS A 177 1.36 -0.59 16.58
C HIS A 177 1.90 -0.41 18.00
N GLU A 178 3.21 -0.29 18.24
CA GLU A 178 3.70 0.07 19.58
C GLU A 178 3.26 1.50 20.00
N ALA A 179 3.20 2.45 19.06
CA ALA A 179 2.68 3.79 19.31
C ALA A 179 1.14 3.85 19.39
N MET A 180 0.42 2.99 18.66
CA MET A 180 -1.04 2.87 18.67
C MET A 180 -1.54 2.00 19.83
N ASP A 181 -0.82 0.98 20.29
CA ASP A 181 -1.14 0.20 21.49
C ASP A 181 -1.05 1.07 22.74
N ALA A 182 -0.07 1.97 22.79
CA ALA A 182 0.10 2.94 23.87
C ALA A 182 -0.96 4.06 23.88
N VAL A 183 -1.71 4.28 22.78
CA VAL A 183 -2.59 5.47 22.60
C VAL A 183 -4.04 5.14 22.22
N LEU A 184 -4.29 4.04 21.50
CA LEU A 184 -5.58 3.72 20.87
C LEU A 184 -6.24 2.44 21.41
N ILE A 185 -5.49 1.42 21.87
CA ILE A 185 -6.09 0.19 22.43
C ILE A 185 -6.84 0.45 23.75
N SER A 186 -6.48 1.49 24.50
CA SER A 186 -7.25 1.86 25.71
C SER A 186 -8.58 2.59 25.42
N GLU A 187 -8.79 3.13 24.21
CA GLU A 187 -9.93 4.03 23.94
C GLU A 187 -10.79 3.68 22.71
N ILE A 188 -10.29 2.92 21.74
CA ILE A 188 -11.11 2.44 20.61
C ILE A 188 -11.61 1.02 20.91
N LYS A 189 -12.92 0.89 21.19
CA LYS A 189 -13.61 -0.40 21.16
C LYS A 189 -13.48 -1.00 19.75
N GLU A 190 -12.89 -2.18 19.68
CA GLU A 190 -12.37 -2.83 18.47
C GLU A 190 -13.22 -2.65 17.20
N PRO A 191 -12.68 -1.97 16.16
CA PRO A 191 -13.21 -2.01 14.80
C PRO A 191 -12.81 -3.34 14.14
N LYS A 192 -13.68 -3.90 13.29
CA LYS A 192 -13.46 -5.22 12.65
C LYS A 192 -12.23 -5.25 11.71
N VAL A 193 -11.69 -4.09 11.33
CA VAL A 193 -10.50 -3.91 10.47
C VAL A 193 -9.21 -4.41 11.15
N SER A 194 -9.19 -4.60 12.48
CA SER A 194 -8.02 -5.08 13.23
C SER A 194 -7.51 -6.47 12.82
N ARG A 195 -8.30 -7.27 12.09
CA ARG A 195 -7.92 -8.62 11.64
C ARG A 195 -6.93 -8.69 10.47
N MET A 196 -6.52 -7.55 9.88
CA MET A 196 -5.58 -7.55 8.75
C MET A 196 -4.10 -7.75 9.16
N GLY A 197 -3.80 -7.82 10.46
CA GLY A 197 -2.44 -7.79 11.00
C GLY A 197 -1.77 -9.15 11.19
N LYS A 198 -1.53 -9.91 10.11
CA LYS A 198 -0.48 -10.96 10.05
C LYS A 198 -0.03 -11.20 8.61
N CYS A 199 0.66 -10.24 8.00
CA CYS A 199 1.30 -10.43 6.69
C CYS A 199 2.83 -10.38 6.75
N SER A 200 3.42 -10.32 7.96
CA SER A 200 4.88 -10.20 8.14
C SER A 200 5.58 -11.44 8.68
N GLU A 201 4.86 -12.55 8.95
CA GLU A 201 5.48 -13.79 9.46
C GLU A 201 5.88 -14.78 8.34
N GLU A 202 5.53 -14.53 7.07
CA GLU A 202 5.80 -15.45 5.96
C GLU A 202 6.49 -14.80 4.74
N LEU A 203 7.48 -13.93 5.00
CA LEU A 203 8.48 -13.64 3.96
C LEU A 203 9.71 -14.52 4.26
N PRO A 204 10.12 -15.42 3.35
CA PRO A 204 11.31 -16.22 3.57
C PRO A 204 12.51 -15.28 3.79
N SER A 205 13.17 -15.43 4.94
CA SER A 205 14.44 -14.78 5.21
C SER A 205 15.42 -15.21 4.12
N ASP A 206 15.89 -14.25 3.34
CA ASP A 206 16.87 -14.50 2.29
C ASP A 206 18.13 -15.08 2.94
N GLY A 207 18.38 -16.36 2.65
CA GLY A 207 19.51 -17.12 3.14
C GLY A 207 20.77 -16.69 2.39
N GLY A 208 21.36 -15.58 2.82
CA GLY A 208 22.69 -15.16 2.40
C GLY A 208 23.77 -15.97 3.11
N ASP A 209 23.94 -17.24 2.73
CA ASP A 209 25.07 -18.06 3.15
C ASP A 209 26.32 -17.57 2.40
N THR A 210 27.13 -16.74 3.06
CA THR A 210 28.43 -16.31 2.53
C THR A 210 29.50 -17.18 3.19
N THR A 211 29.80 -18.30 2.55
CA THR A 211 31.01 -19.07 2.87
C THR A 211 32.21 -18.35 2.26
N ALA A 212 33.01 -17.70 3.10
CA ALA A 212 34.35 -17.26 2.75
C ALA A 212 35.34 -18.30 3.28
N SER A 213 36.17 -18.80 2.36
CA SER A 213 37.39 -19.58 2.63
C SER A 213 38.45 -18.74 3.32
#